data_AF-A0A3Q9BPN8-F1
#
_entry.id   AF-A0A3Q9BPN8-F1
#
_cell.length_a   1.000
_cell.length_b   1.000
_cell.length_c   1.000
_cell.angle_alpha   90.00
_cell.angle_beta   90.00
_cell.angle_gamma   90.00
#
_symmetry.space_group_name_H-M   'P 1'
#
loop_
_entity.id
_entity.type
_entity.pdbx_description
1 polymer ?
#
loop_
_entity_poly.entity_id
_entity_poly.type
_entity_poly.pdbx_seq_one_letter_code
_entity_poly.pdbx_strand_id
1 'polypeptide(L)'
;MIKSVKMAVIALSLVLTGCAATVNKPGSSTAAMQLPAGSSKKIVMTVKASPAVTATADWKIFQEQWRAGMAAATASKGLNFSFHDAESAPASEAGALIGVKINDYRYVSAGARIGLGVMTGNAFLDAEVAFSDLQTQRLVGTRKYHTTSSAWDGIFAAMTDKQVLAVSNEIVAEIVNYRAANANATNAAPVAPVTTNETATTYAVQPQASVSNVADSVASTPVNTSASVQAVEFRVGSSSVTVEKMAKQAGCVGGKGAGLVTPKGAVEVYRMACDNGGNFVAKCEMRQCSAM
;
A
#
# COMPACT_ATOMS: atom_id res chain seq x y z
N MET A 1 -35.25 34.31 -42.50
CA MET A 1 -34.05 34.45 -41.65
C MET A 1 -34.29 33.82 -40.28
N ILE A 2 -34.43 32.49 -40.17
CA ILE A 2 -34.59 31.78 -38.88
C ILE A 2 -34.05 30.37 -39.10
N LYS A 3 -32.75 30.12 -38.89
CA LYS A 3 -32.19 28.74 -38.91
C LYS A 3 -30.90 28.53 -38.11
N SER A 4 -30.33 29.56 -37.48
CA SER A 4 -28.98 29.47 -36.92
C SER A 4 -28.88 29.44 -35.39
N VAL A 5 -30.00 29.31 -34.65
CA VAL A 5 -30.02 29.45 -33.16
C VAL A 5 -30.42 28.13 -32.47
N LYS A 6 -29.90 26.99 -32.93
CA LYS A 6 -30.08 25.70 -32.23
C LYS A 6 -28.77 24.97 -31.91
N MET A 7 -27.64 25.63 -32.06
CA MET A 7 -26.32 24.98 -31.97
C MET A 7 -25.38 25.67 -30.97
N ALA A 8 -25.91 26.12 -29.83
CA ALA A 8 -25.08 26.82 -28.85
C ALA A 8 -25.52 26.65 -27.38
N VAL A 9 -26.09 25.50 -26.96
CA VAL A 9 -26.22 25.21 -25.50
C VAL A 9 -26.17 23.69 -25.19
N ILE A 10 -25.36 22.93 -25.93
CA ILE A 10 -24.97 21.55 -25.54
C ILE A 10 -23.44 21.53 -25.53
N ALA A 11 -22.85 22.30 -24.62
CA ALA A 11 -21.40 22.34 -24.42
C ALA A 11 -21.04 22.68 -22.97
N LEU A 12 -21.83 22.18 -22.01
CA LEU A 12 -21.55 22.35 -20.57
C LEU A 12 -21.88 21.10 -19.76
N SER A 13 -21.47 19.92 -20.25
CA SER A 13 -21.64 18.67 -19.52
C SER A 13 -20.46 17.70 -19.63
N LEU A 14 -19.29 18.17 -20.06
CA LEU A 14 -18.08 17.35 -20.11
C LEU A 14 -17.00 17.91 -19.20
N VAL A 15 -16.45 16.99 -18.39
CA VAL A 15 -15.27 17.09 -17.52
C VAL A 15 -15.55 17.38 -16.03
N LEU A 16 -16.30 16.48 -15.40
CA LEU A 16 -16.12 16.12 -14.00
C LEU A 16 -15.39 14.75 -13.90
N THR A 17 -14.25 14.62 -14.57
CA THR A 17 -13.35 13.48 -14.34
C THR A 17 -12.45 13.83 -13.15
N GLY A 18 -12.98 13.66 -11.94
CA GLY A 18 -12.17 13.76 -10.73
C GLY A 18 -11.07 12.71 -10.74
N CYS A 19 -9.81 13.13 -10.64
CA CYS A 19 -8.66 12.26 -10.51
C CYS A 19 -8.78 11.44 -9.21
N ALA A 20 -9.20 10.18 -9.34
CA ALA A 20 -9.08 9.22 -8.26
C ALA A 20 -7.59 9.02 -7.96
N ALA A 21 -7.21 9.05 -6.67
CA ALA A 21 -5.87 8.63 -6.29
C ALA A 21 -5.75 7.13 -6.59
N THR A 22 -4.80 6.75 -7.45
CA THR A 22 -4.56 5.34 -7.77
C THR A 22 -3.93 4.65 -6.58
N VAL A 23 -4.57 3.56 -6.14
CA VAL A 23 -4.10 2.74 -5.03
C VAL A 23 -3.44 1.49 -5.59
N ASN A 24 -2.13 1.33 -5.40
CA ASN A 24 -1.42 0.14 -5.82
C ASN A 24 -1.38 -0.88 -4.68
N LYS A 25 -1.83 -2.10 -4.95
CA LYS A 25 -1.79 -3.26 -4.04
C LYS A 25 -0.77 -4.30 -4.55
N PRO A 26 0.53 -4.17 -4.26
CA PRO A 26 1.49 -5.21 -4.62
C PRO A 26 1.26 -6.46 -3.76
N GLY A 27 0.97 -7.60 -4.41
CA GLY A 27 0.91 -8.91 -3.76
C GLY A 27 -0.40 -9.25 -3.04
N SER A 28 -1.56 -8.97 -3.66
CA SER A 28 -2.87 -9.42 -3.18
C SER A 28 -2.90 -10.95 -3.05
N SER A 29 -2.55 -11.49 -1.89
CA SER A 29 -2.77 -12.90 -1.57
C SER A 29 -4.28 -13.17 -1.66
N THR A 30 -4.63 -14.07 -2.57
CA THR A 30 -5.99 -14.53 -2.90
C THR A 30 -6.58 -15.45 -1.81
N ALA A 31 -5.99 -15.51 -0.63
CA ALA A 31 -6.62 -16.18 0.51
C ALA A 31 -7.85 -15.38 0.92
N ALA A 32 -9.03 -15.96 0.73
CA ALA A 32 -10.30 -15.37 1.11
C ALA A 32 -10.28 -15.02 2.61
N MET A 33 -10.28 -13.73 2.89
CA MET A 33 -10.22 -13.18 4.24
C MET A 33 -11.57 -13.44 4.94
N GLN A 34 -11.61 -14.43 5.84
CA GLN A 34 -12.84 -14.80 6.55
C GLN A 34 -13.01 -13.99 7.84
N LEU A 35 -13.61 -12.80 7.74
CA LEU A 35 -14.13 -12.07 8.91
C LEU A 35 -15.47 -12.68 9.34
N PRO A 36 -15.70 -12.99 10.63
CA PRO A 36 -16.99 -13.48 11.11
C PRO A 36 -18.12 -12.49 10.77
N ALA A 37 -19.30 -12.99 10.38
CA ALA A 37 -20.41 -12.15 9.91
C ALA A 37 -20.87 -11.11 10.94
N GLY A 38 -20.74 -11.40 12.25
CA GLY A 38 -21.04 -10.47 13.35
C GLY A 38 -20.02 -9.34 13.51
N SER A 39 -18.77 -9.57 13.11
CA SER A 39 -17.61 -8.68 13.33
C SER A 39 -17.53 -7.51 12.35
N SER A 40 -18.65 -7.12 11.76
CA SER A 40 -18.59 -6.42 10.48
C SER A 40 -19.39 -5.12 10.43
N LYS A 41 -20.24 -4.88 11.43
CA LYS A 41 -20.99 -3.62 11.56
C LYS A 41 -20.17 -2.50 12.22
N LYS A 42 -19.12 -2.86 12.97
CA LYS A 42 -18.22 -1.93 13.64
C LYS A 42 -16.80 -2.12 13.11
N ILE A 43 -16.16 -1.02 12.75
CA ILE A 43 -14.76 -0.94 12.38
C ILE A 43 -14.04 -0.15 13.46
N VAL A 44 -13.00 -0.74 14.02
CA VAL A 44 -12.08 -0.10 14.96
C VAL A 44 -10.77 0.07 14.23
N MET A 45 -10.23 1.28 14.16
CA MET A 45 -8.92 1.52 13.54
C MET A 45 -7.90 2.01 14.54
N THR A 46 -6.68 1.51 14.40
CA THR A 46 -5.47 2.07 15.03
C THR A 46 -4.45 2.43 13.97
N VAL A 47 -3.69 3.50 14.19
CA VAL A 47 -2.62 3.95 13.28
C VAL A 47 -1.31 4.02 14.05
N LYS A 48 -0.33 3.23 13.63
CA LYS A 48 1.01 3.14 14.20
C LYS A 48 2.07 3.49 13.16
N ALA A 49 3.19 4.01 13.62
CA ALA A 49 4.39 4.21 12.80
C ALA A 49 5.65 3.96 13.61
N SER A 50 6.81 3.94 12.95
CA SER A 50 8.10 3.87 13.66
C SER A 50 8.37 5.16 14.45
N PRO A 51 9.21 5.13 15.50
CA PRO A 51 9.54 6.33 16.28
C PRO A 51 10.06 7.50 15.45
N ALA A 52 10.81 7.21 14.37
CA ALA A 52 11.32 8.22 13.45
C ALA A 52 10.18 8.96 12.72
N VAL A 53 9.12 8.22 12.35
CA VAL A 53 7.95 8.76 11.65
C VAL A 53 7.06 9.53 12.63
N THR A 54 6.84 9.01 13.84
CA THR A 54 6.02 9.68 14.86
C THR A 54 6.67 10.94 15.42
N ALA A 55 7.98 11.11 15.28
CA ALA A 55 8.72 12.31 15.68
C ALA A 55 8.58 13.49 14.69
N THR A 56 7.98 13.28 13.51
CA THR A 56 7.75 14.35 12.54
C THR A 56 6.66 15.32 13.02
N ALA A 57 6.81 16.61 12.70
CA ALA A 57 5.91 17.66 13.18
C ALA A 57 4.47 17.51 12.67
N ASP A 58 4.29 16.89 11.51
CA ASP A 58 3.03 16.68 10.82
C ASP A 58 2.34 15.36 11.19
N TRP A 59 2.97 14.49 11.99
CA TRP A 59 2.43 13.17 12.36
C TRP A 59 1.00 13.25 12.94
N LYS A 60 0.76 14.16 13.90
CA LYS A 60 -0.55 14.30 14.53
C LYS A 60 -1.62 14.73 13.52
N ILE A 61 -1.27 15.61 12.59
CA ILE A 61 -2.17 16.05 11.51
C ILE A 61 -2.43 14.88 10.56
N PHE A 62 -1.41 14.09 10.25
CA PHE A 62 -1.54 12.92 9.39
C PHE A 62 -2.42 11.82 10.00
N GLN A 63 -2.29 11.53 11.31
CA GLN A 63 -3.20 10.62 12.02
C GLN A 63 -4.65 11.12 11.96
N GLU A 64 -4.86 12.42 12.10
CA GLU A 64 -6.17 13.04 12.00
C GLU A 64 -6.78 12.88 10.58
N GLN A 65 -5.95 12.95 9.53
CA GLN A 65 -6.41 12.64 8.16
C GLN A 65 -6.88 11.20 8.02
N TRP A 66 -6.19 10.23 8.64
CA TRP A 66 -6.63 8.84 8.67
C TRP A 66 -7.96 8.67 9.40
N ARG A 67 -8.09 9.30 10.57
CA ARG A 67 -9.35 9.31 11.32
C ARG A 67 -10.50 9.87 10.48
N ALA A 68 -10.31 11.03 9.86
CA ALA A 68 -11.32 11.68 9.03
C ALA A 68 -11.66 10.89 7.76
N GLY A 69 -10.65 10.38 7.06
CA GLY A 69 -10.82 9.60 5.83
C GLY A 69 -11.60 8.30 6.05
N MET A 70 -11.27 7.56 7.12
CA MET A 70 -11.99 6.35 7.47
C MET A 70 -13.39 6.63 8.01
N ALA A 71 -13.60 7.70 8.79
CA ALA A 71 -14.94 8.10 9.21
C ALA A 71 -15.83 8.41 8.00
N ALA A 72 -15.32 9.13 7.00
CA ALA A 72 -16.05 9.41 5.77
C ALA A 72 -16.35 8.12 4.96
N ALA A 73 -15.36 7.24 4.80
CA ALA A 73 -15.51 5.99 4.05
C ALA A 73 -16.54 5.06 4.70
N THR A 74 -16.49 4.90 6.02
CA THR A 74 -17.43 4.05 6.78
C THR A 74 -18.84 4.62 6.83
N ALA A 75 -18.99 5.94 7.01
CA ALA A 75 -20.29 6.61 6.95
C ALA A 75 -20.99 6.41 5.61
N SER A 76 -20.24 6.45 4.49
CA SER A 76 -20.78 6.20 3.15
C SER A 76 -21.38 4.79 2.96
N LYS A 77 -21.04 3.85 3.84
CA LYS A 77 -21.52 2.46 3.84
C LYS A 77 -22.40 2.12 5.05
N GLY A 78 -22.77 3.11 5.87
CA GLY A 78 -23.59 2.90 7.07
C GLY A 78 -22.92 2.02 8.13
N LEU A 79 -21.59 2.08 8.24
CA LEU A 79 -20.82 1.32 9.23
C LEU A 79 -20.48 2.18 10.44
N ASN A 80 -20.44 1.56 11.63
CA ASN A 80 -19.95 2.22 12.84
C ASN A 80 -18.42 2.25 12.81
N PHE A 81 -17.84 3.40 13.18
CA PHE A 81 -16.40 3.59 13.19
C PHE A 81 -15.94 4.16 14.54
N SER A 82 -14.89 3.57 15.12
CA SER A 82 -14.13 4.19 16.20
C SER A 82 -12.64 4.19 15.88
N PHE A 83 -11.99 5.30 16.19
CA PHE A 83 -10.55 5.45 16.08
C PHE A 83 -9.95 5.35 17.47
N HIS A 84 -8.93 4.51 17.62
CA HIS A 84 -8.21 4.32 18.85
C HIS A 84 -6.75 4.66 18.62
N ASP A 85 -6.17 5.34 19.61
CA ASP A 85 -4.73 5.52 19.63
C ASP A 85 -4.04 4.16 19.82
N ALA A 86 -2.80 4.09 19.33
CA ALA A 86 -2.01 2.88 19.16
C ALA A 86 -1.89 1.96 20.39
N GLU A 87 -2.20 2.45 21.58
CA GLU A 87 -1.96 1.79 22.87
C GLU A 87 -3.03 0.73 23.21
N SER A 88 -4.28 0.85 22.74
CA SER A 88 -5.36 -0.05 23.18
C SER A 88 -6.59 -0.01 22.26
N ALA A 89 -6.78 -1.07 21.47
CA ALA A 89 -8.08 -1.37 20.88
C ALA A 89 -8.92 -2.17 21.91
N PRO A 90 -10.21 -1.87 22.09
CA PRO A 90 -11.07 -2.59 23.03
C PRO A 90 -11.27 -4.04 22.56
N ALA A 91 -10.87 -4.99 23.38
CA ALA A 91 -10.81 -6.41 23.02
C ALA A 91 -12.15 -7.17 23.18
N SER A 92 -13.23 -6.51 23.59
CA SER A 92 -14.46 -7.21 24.03
C SER A 92 -15.68 -7.07 23.13
N GLU A 93 -15.57 -6.38 21.98
CA GLU A 93 -16.70 -6.16 21.08
C GLU A 93 -16.56 -6.92 19.76
N ALA A 94 -17.68 -7.36 19.19
CA ALA A 94 -17.72 -7.89 17.83
C ALA A 94 -17.48 -6.76 16.82
N GLY A 95 -16.42 -6.86 16.03
CA GLY A 95 -16.03 -5.83 15.06
C GLY A 95 -14.79 -6.22 14.26
N ALA A 96 -14.43 -5.40 13.29
CA ALA A 96 -13.21 -5.55 12.52
C ALA A 96 -12.17 -4.58 13.09
N LEU A 97 -11.03 -5.11 13.52
CA LEU A 97 -9.87 -4.30 13.88
C LEU A 97 -9.00 -4.07 12.65
N ILE A 98 -8.75 -2.81 12.35
CA ILE A 98 -7.89 -2.35 11.27
C ILE A 98 -6.63 -1.76 11.88
N GLY A 99 -5.52 -2.48 11.77
CA GLY A 99 -4.21 -2.03 12.22
C GLY A 99 -3.44 -1.41 11.06
N VAL A 100 -3.33 -0.09 11.02
CA VAL A 100 -2.55 0.61 9.99
C VAL A 100 -1.13 0.85 10.50
N LYS A 101 -0.14 0.33 9.80
CA LYS A 101 1.28 0.59 10.02
C LYS A 101 1.80 1.49 8.90
N ILE A 102 2.27 2.68 9.25
CA ILE A 102 2.86 3.63 8.31
C ILE A 102 4.36 3.33 8.20
N ASN A 103 4.80 2.98 7.00
CA ASN A 103 6.20 2.69 6.70
C ASN A 103 6.95 3.99 6.36
N ASP A 104 6.38 4.80 5.49
CA ASP A 104 6.90 6.10 5.07
C ASP A 104 5.76 6.95 4.52
N TYR A 105 5.85 8.27 4.66
CA TYR A 105 4.89 9.19 4.07
C TYR A 105 5.50 10.58 3.86
N ARG A 106 4.93 11.34 2.93
CA ARG A 106 5.22 12.77 2.79
C ARG A 106 3.93 13.55 2.80
N TYR A 107 3.77 14.32 3.87
CA TYR A 107 2.62 15.19 4.03
C TYR A 107 2.69 16.39 3.09
N VAL A 108 1.63 16.57 2.32
CA VAL A 108 1.40 17.76 1.50
C VAL A 108 -0.03 18.20 1.76
N SER A 109 -0.17 19.34 2.44
CA SER A 109 -1.48 19.94 2.68
C SER A 109 -2.01 20.66 1.45
N ALA A 110 -3.33 20.87 1.44
CA ALA A 110 -3.98 21.69 0.43
C ALA A 110 -3.47 23.14 0.43
N GLY A 111 -3.30 23.73 1.61
CA GLY A 111 -2.75 25.08 1.73
C GLY A 111 -1.35 25.19 1.14
N ALA A 112 -0.48 24.20 1.39
CA ALA A 112 0.87 24.19 0.83
C ALA A 112 0.88 24.05 -0.69
N ARG A 113 -0.03 23.25 -1.27
CA ARG A 113 -0.11 23.07 -2.72
C ARG A 113 -0.79 24.24 -3.44
N ILE A 114 -1.75 24.91 -2.80
CA ILE A 114 -2.37 26.13 -3.34
C ILE A 114 -1.39 27.32 -3.25
N GLY A 115 -0.67 27.47 -2.13
CA GLY A 115 0.21 28.61 -1.89
C GLY A 115 1.56 28.55 -2.61
N LEU A 116 2.16 27.35 -2.73
CA LEU A 116 3.50 27.17 -3.33
C LEU A 116 3.47 26.38 -4.65
N GLY A 117 2.29 25.94 -5.10
CA GLY A 117 2.10 25.30 -6.39
C GLY A 117 2.94 24.03 -6.57
N VAL A 118 3.55 23.90 -7.76
CA VAL A 118 4.38 22.74 -8.13
C VAL A 118 5.65 22.61 -7.28
N MET A 119 6.08 23.67 -6.59
CA MET A 119 7.29 23.68 -5.75
C MET A 119 7.13 22.85 -4.47
N THR A 120 5.90 22.58 -4.04
CA THR A 120 5.61 21.75 -2.85
C THR A 120 6.04 20.30 -3.04
N GLY A 121 6.29 19.84 -4.28
CA GLY A 121 6.69 18.47 -4.61
C GLY A 121 5.57 17.46 -4.39
N ASN A 122 5.88 16.17 -4.53
CA ASN A 122 4.91 15.05 -4.55
C ASN A 122 4.45 14.60 -3.15
N ALA A 123 3.19 14.20 -3.01
CA ALA A 123 2.72 13.51 -1.81
C ALA A 123 2.83 12.00 -2.03
N PHE A 124 3.21 11.25 -1.00
CA PHE A 124 3.18 9.79 -1.06
C PHE A 124 2.82 9.20 0.30
N LEU A 125 2.32 7.98 0.24
CA LEU A 125 1.94 7.17 1.38
C LEU A 125 2.30 5.71 1.11
N ASP A 126 3.10 5.13 2.00
CA ASP A 126 3.38 3.70 2.10
C ASP A 126 2.84 3.19 3.44
N ALA A 127 1.78 2.38 3.37
CA ALA A 127 1.12 1.81 4.52
C ALA A 127 0.91 0.30 4.36
N GLU A 128 1.03 -0.42 5.47
CA GLU A 128 0.62 -1.81 5.60
C GLU A 128 -0.56 -1.89 6.56
N VAL A 129 -1.63 -2.57 6.15
CA VAL A 129 -2.89 -2.65 6.88
C VAL A 129 -3.16 -4.10 7.22
N ALA A 130 -3.29 -4.38 8.51
CA ALA A 130 -3.72 -5.65 9.04
C ALA A 130 -5.22 -5.60 9.32
N PHE A 131 -5.92 -6.64 8.87
CA PHE A 131 -7.33 -6.89 9.12
C PHE A 131 -7.43 -8.02 10.13
N SER A 132 -7.99 -7.73 11.30
CA SER A 132 -8.15 -8.69 12.38
C SER A 132 -9.60 -8.69 12.87
N ASP A 133 -10.03 -9.80 13.46
CA ASP A 133 -11.27 -9.85 14.22
C ASP A 133 -11.07 -9.13 15.57
N LEU A 134 -11.96 -8.21 15.95
CA LEU A 134 -11.80 -7.36 17.13
C LEU A 134 -11.91 -8.15 18.44
N GLN A 135 -12.78 -9.15 18.49
CA GLN A 135 -13.06 -9.92 19.70
C GLN A 135 -11.93 -10.92 19.99
N THR A 136 -11.45 -11.61 18.95
CA THR A 136 -10.42 -12.65 19.09
C THR A 136 -9.01 -12.14 18.81
N GLN A 137 -8.87 -10.91 18.28
CA GLN A 137 -7.63 -10.35 17.75
C GLN A 137 -6.97 -11.21 16.66
N ARG A 138 -7.70 -12.19 16.11
CA ARG A 138 -7.18 -13.10 15.09
C ARG A 138 -6.93 -12.34 13.80
N LEU A 139 -5.70 -12.35 13.33
CA LEU A 139 -5.33 -11.79 12.04
C LEU A 139 -6.04 -12.57 10.92
N VAL A 140 -6.78 -11.85 10.09
CA VAL A 140 -7.49 -12.39 8.93
C VAL A 140 -6.70 -12.14 7.65
N GLY A 141 -5.90 -11.07 7.60
CA GLY A 141 -4.86 -10.90 6.58
C GLY A 141 -4.27 -9.50 6.57
N THR A 142 -3.30 -9.29 5.68
CA THR A 142 -2.61 -8.00 5.53
C THR A 142 -2.65 -7.52 4.08
N ARG A 143 -2.62 -6.20 3.89
CA ARG A 143 -2.55 -5.54 2.59
C ARG A 143 -1.54 -4.41 2.64
N LYS A 144 -0.81 -4.24 1.54
CA LYS A 144 0.07 -3.09 1.35
C LYS A 144 -0.62 -2.10 0.43
N TYR A 145 -0.59 -0.84 0.83
CA TYR A 145 -1.17 0.29 0.13
C TYR A 145 -0.06 1.28 -0.15
N HIS A 146 0.17 1.52 -1.43
CA HIS A 146 1.08 2.57 -1.88
C HIS A 146 0.32 3.55 -2.75
N THR A 147 0.43 4.84 -2.42
CA THR A 147 -0.09 5.93 -3.26
C THR A 147 0.99 6.97 -3.48
N THR A 148 0.98 7.56 -4.67
CA THR A 148 1.81 8.70 -5.01
C THR A 148 0.97 9.71 -5.76
N SER A 149 1.31 10.99 -5.64
CA SER A 149 0.76 12.03 -6.50
C SER A 149 1.88 12.72 -7.25
N SER A 150 1.64 13.10 -8.50
CA SER A 150 2.58 13.93 -9.23
C SER A 150 2.16 15.39 -9.12
N ALA A 151 3.07 16.28 -8.75
CA ALA A 151 2.84 17.72 -8.76
C ALA A 151 2.53 18.25 -10.17
N TRP A 152 2.87 17.48 -11.21
CA TRP A 152 2.62 17.76 -12.61
C TRP A 152 1.18 17.43 -13.07
N ASP A 153 0.39 16.70 -12.26
CA ASP A 153 -1.05 16.50 -12.49
C ASP A 153 -1.90 17.72 -12.08
N GLY A 154 -1.26 18.85 -11.73
CA GLY A 154 -1.89 20.13 -11.47
C GLY A 154 -2.23 20.41 -9.99
N ILE A 155 -2.88 21.56 -9.74
CA ILE A 155 -3.26 22.05 -8.38
C ILE A 155 -4.18 21.05 -7.65
N PHE A 156 -4.83 20.13 -8.37
CA PHE A 156 -5.72 19.09 -7.84
C PHE A 156 -5.05 17.75 -7.56
N ALA A 157 -3.77 17.58 -7.91
CA ALA A 157 -3.01 16.35 -7.68
C ALA A 157 -3.17 15.86 -6.23
N ALA A 158 -3.44 14.57 -6.05
CA ALA A 158 -3.88 14.00 -4.79
C ALA A 158 -2.98 14.42 -3.61
N MET A 159 -3.51 15.30 -2.77
CA MET A 159 -2.89 15.73 -1.52
C MET A 159 -3.08 14.61 -0.49
N THR A 160 -2.42 14.72 0.66
CA THR A 160 -2.41 13.62 1.63
C THR A 160 -3.81 13.23 2.10
N ASP A 161 -4.73 14.19 2.24
CA ASP A 161 -6.14 13.97 2.54
C ASP A 161 -6.84 13.08 1.48
N LYS A 162 -6.68 13.40 0.19
CA LYS A 162 -7.26 12.64 -0.93
C LYS A 162 -6.67 11.24 -1.04
N GLN A 163 -5.36 11.11 -0.81
CA GLN A 163 -4.69 9.81 -0.81
C GLN A 163 -5.20 8.92 0.32
N VAL A 164 -5.26 9.46 1.54
CA VAL A 164 -5.76 8.74 2.72
C VAL A 164 -7.24 8.37 2.55
N LEU A 165 -8.07 9.26 2.02
CA LEU A 165 -9.48 8.96 1.72
C LEU A 165 -9.62 7.83 0.68
N ALA A 166 -8.82 7.84 -0.38
CA ALA A 166 -8.86 6.79 -1.39
C ALA A 166 -8.46 5.42 -0.81
N VAL A 167 -7.39 5.36 -0.01
CA VAL A 167 -7.00 4.14 0.70
C VAL A 167 -8.09 3.69 1.68
N SER A 168 -8.71 4.64 2.40
CA SER A 168 -9.80 4.36 3.33
C SER A 168 -11.02 3.73 2.64
N ASN A 169 -11.41 4.27 1.48
CA ASN A 169 -12.49 3.72 0.67
C ASN A 169 -12.19 2.29 0.21
N GLU A 170 -10.94 2.02 -0.18
CA GLU A 170 -10.51 0.69 -0.59
C GLU A 170 -10.54 -0.32 0.56
N ILE A 171 -10.08 0.07 1.75
CA ILE A 171 -10.14 -0.74 2.97
C ILE A 171 -11.61 -1.08 3.31
N VAL A 172 -12.50 -0.08 3.30
CA VAL A 172 -13.92 -0.28 3.60
C VAL A 172 -14.60 -1.15 2.56
N ALA A 173 -14.30 -0.94 1.27
CA ALA A 173 -14.84 -1.79 0.20
C ALA A 173 -14.40 -3.25 0.37
N GLU A 174 -13.14 -3.46 0.74
CA GLU A 174 -12.58 -4.79 0.99
C GLU A 174 -13.29 -5.48 2.17
N ILE A 175 -13.51 -4.78 3.29
CA ILE A 175 -14.30 -5.29 4.41
C ILE A 175 -15.73 -5.63 3.96
N VAL A 176 -16.42 -4.74 3.26
CA VAL A 176 -17.81 -4.96 2.81
C VAL A 176 -17.90 -6.14 1.84
N ASN A 177 -16.97 -6.27 0.91
CA ASN A 177 -16.93 -7.39 -0.03
C ASN A 177 -16.68 -8.72 0.69
N TYR A 178 -15.81 -8.74 1.70
CA TYR A 178 -15.59 -9.93 2.52
C TYR A 178 -16.81 -10.31 3.36
N ARG A 179 -17.58 -9.33 3.86
CA ARG A 179 -18.88 -9.60 4.50
C ARG A 179 -19.85 -10.29 3.57
N ALA A 180 -20.01 -9.76 2.36
CA ALA A 180 -20.95 -10.30 1.39
C ALA A 180 -20.59 -11.73 0.99
N ALA A 181 -19.30 -12.01 0.80
CA ALA A 181 -18.81 -13.37 0.52
C ALA A 181 -19.11 -14.34 1.68
N ASN A 182 -18.88 -13.92 2.94
CA ASN A 182 -19.11 -14.79 4.10
C ASN A 182 -20.60 -14.96 4.44
N ALA A 183 -21.45 -13.95 4.19
CA ALA A 183 -22.90 -14.06 4.35
C ALA A 183 -23.53 -15.04 3.34
N ASN A 184 -22.97 -15.14 2.14
CA ASN A 184 -23.38 -16.16 1.17
C ASN A 184 -22.87 -17.56 1.53
N ALA A 185 -21.71 -17.66 2.19
CA ALA A 185 -21.20 -18.94 2.69
C ALA A 185 -22.04 -19.52 3.84
N THR A 186 -22.73 -18.69 4.63
CA THR A 186 -23.64 -19.15 5.69
C THR A 186 -24.97 -19.74 5.20
N ASN A 187 -25.24 -19.76 3.89
CA ASN A 187 -26.32 -20.55 3.27
C ASN A 187 -25.84 -21.91 2.74
N ALA A 188 -24.54 -22.23 2.86
CA ALA A 188 -24.06 -23.59 2.71
C ALA A 188 -24.21 -24.30 4.06
N ALA A 189 -24.78 -25.51 4.04
CA ALA A 189 -25.02 -26.36 5.21
C ALA A 189 -23.80 -26.39 6.16
N PRO A 190 -24.01 -26.51 7.49
CA PRO A 190 -22.94 -26.42 8.47
C PRO A 190 -21.86 -27.46 8.18
N VAL A 191 -20.67 -27.00 7.78
CA VAL A 191 -19.48 -27.83 7.69
C VAL A 191 -19.05 -28.12 9.12
N ALA A 192 -19.04 -29.40 9.48
CA ALA A 192 -18.60 -29.91 10.77
C ALA A 192 -17.19 -29.38 11.13
N PRO A 193 -16.87 -29.19 12.43
CA PRO A 193 -15.59 -28.64 12.85
C PRO A 193 -14.44 -29.54 12.42
N VAL A 194 -13.48 -28.96 11.69
CA VAL A 194 -12.19 -29.59 11.40
C VAL A 194 -11.40 -29.65 12.71
N THR A 195 -11.34 -30.83 13.30
CA THR A 195 -10.34 -31.20 14.30
C THR A 195 -9.00 -31.34 13.61
N THR A 196 -8.14 -30.33 13.73
CA THR A 196 -6.70 -30.50 13.54
C THR A 196 -5.99 -29.96 14.76
N ASN A 197 -5.48 -30.89 15.57
CA ASN A 197 -4.42 -30.65 16.52
C ASN A 197 -3.20 -30.15 15.75
N GLU A 198 -2.88 -28.87 15.86
CA GLU A 198 -1.53 -28.39 15.59
C GLU A 198 -1.14 -27.35 16.63
N THR A 199 -0.04 -27.69 17.29
CA THR A 199 0.42 -27.20 18.56
C THR A 199 0.86 -25.74 18.45
N ALA A 200 0.33 -24.92 19.35
CA ALA A 200 0.77 -23.55 19.57
C ALA A 200 2.28 -23.54 19.83
N THR A 201 3.05 -22.91 18.93
CA THR A 201 4.42 -22.52 19.23
C THR A 201 4.48 -21.00 19.36
N THR A 202 4.61 -20.61 20.62
CA THR A 202 4.83 -19.27 21.15
C THR A 202 5.99 -18.56 20.46
N TYR A 203 5.75 -17.40 19.85
CA TYR A 203 6.83 -16.48 19.48
C TYR A 203 7.19 -15.61 20.69
N ALA A 204 8.09 -16.12 21.51
CA ALA A 204 8.85 -15.32 22.46
C ALA A 204 9.92 -14.52 21.69
N VAL A 205 10.04 -13.25 22.06
CA VAL A 205 11.10 -12.33 21.67
C VAL A 205 12.45 -12.87 22.14
N GLN A 206 13.47 -12.89 21.28
CA GLN A 206 14.86 -13.05 21.73
C GLN A 206 15.81 -12.04 21.05
N PRO A 207 16.79 -11.48 21.78
CA PRO A 207 17.55 -10.29 21.38
C PRO A 207 18.84 -10.62 20.59
N GLN A 208 19.35 -9.62 19.86
CA GLN A 208 20.64 -9.62 19.18
C GLN A 208 21.84 -9.80 20.13
N ALA A 209 22.80 -10.66 19.74
CA ALA A 209 24.23 -10.60 20.07
C ALA A 209 24.97 -11.52 19.06
N SER A 210 25.82 -11.03 18.15
CA SER A 210 27.24 -10.67 18.27
C SER A 210 28.18 -11.74 17.67
N VAL A 211 28.98 -11.28 16.71
CA VAL A 211 30.17 -11.84 16.04
C VAL A 211 31.08 -12.79 16.83
N SER A 212 31.56 -13.87 16.19
CA SER A 212 33.00 -14.18 15.97
C SER A 212 33.23 -15.58 15.32
N ASN A 213 34.43 -15.71 14.73
CA ASN A 213 34.89 -16.59 13.64
C ASN A 213 35.24 -18.06 13.99
N VAL A 214 35.75 -18.74 12.93
CA VAL A 214 36.73 -19.87 12.85
C VAL A 214 36.10 -21.19 12.41
N ALA A 215 36.64 -22.03 11.52
CA ALA A 215 37.53 -22.01 10.34
C ALA A 215 37.57 -23.47 9.81
N ASP A 216 38.11 -23.67 8.60
CA ASP A 216 38.62 -24.94 8.01
C ASP A 216 37.59 -26.00 7.53
N SER A 217 37.70 -26.64 6.35
CA SER A 217 38.85 -26.94 5.49
C SER A 217 38.47 -27.29 4.02
N VAL A 218 39.21 -26.69 3.08
CA VAL A 218 40.01 -27.32 1.97
C VAL A 218 39.34 -27.97 0.72
N ALA A 219 39.56 -27.25 -0.42
CA ALA A 219 39.95 -27.66 -1.80
C ALA A 219 38.99 -28.52 -2.67
N SER A 220 38.85 -28.38 -4.00
CA SER A 220 39.70 -27.81 -5.06
C SER A 220 38.86 -27.35 -6.27
N THR A 221 39.32 -26.31 -6.98
CA THR A 221 38.87 -25.88 -8.32
C THR A 221 39.23 -26.90 -9.42
N PRO A 222 38.54 -26.90 -10.58
CA PRO A 222 39.08 -26.13 -11.69
C PRO A 222 38.05 -25.21 -12.36
N VAL A 223 38.62 -24.13 -12.90
CA VAL A 223 38.00 -23.06 -13.67
C VAL A 223 37.34 -23.62 -14.93
N ASN A 224 36.04 -23.36 -15.10
CA ASN A 224 35.50 -23.02 -16.41
C ASN A 224 34.31 -22.06 -16.29
N THR A 225 34.52 -20.92 -16.92
CA THR A 225 33.68 -19.76 -17.12
C THR A 225 32.21 -20.10 -17.32
N SER A 226 31.42 -19.89 -16.28
CA SER A 226 30.00 -19.54 -16.42
C SER A 226 29.69 -18.62 -15.26
N ALA A 227 29.53 -17.33 -15.57
CA ALA A 227 29.04 -16.35 -14.62
C ALA A 227 27.75 -16.92 -14.03
N SER A 228 27.80 -17.35 -12.77
CA SER A 228 26.63 -17.77 -12.04
C SER A 228 25.76 -16.53 -11.92
N VAL A 229 24.75 -16.45 -12.79
CA VAL A 229 23.69 -15.46 -12.68
C VAL A 229 22.99 -15.78 -11.37
N GLN A 230 23.45 -15.14 -10.29
CA GLN A 230 22.73 -15.14 -9.03
C GLN A 230 21.39 -14.49 -9.34
N ALA A 231 20.33 -15.30 -9.32
CA ALA A 231 18.98 -14.81 -9.42
C ALA A 231 18.72 -13.97 -8.17
N VAL A 232 18.98 -12.66 -8.27
CA VAL A 232 18.67 -11.72 -7.20
C VAL A 232 17.15 -11.72 -7.05
N GLU A 233 16.70 -12.00 -5.83
CA GLU A 233 15.28 -11.96 -5.47
C GLU A 233 14.68 -10.62 -5.90
N PHE A 234 13.53 -10.68 -6.58
CA PHE A 234 12.84 -9.48 -7.03
C PHE A 234 12.35 -8.66 -5.83
N ARG A 235 12.91 -7.46 -5.65
CA ARG A 235 12.57 -6.54 -4.57
C ARG A 235 11.99 -5.27 -5.16
N VAL A 236 10.84 -4.84 -4.66
CA VAL A 236 10.28 -3.55 -5.05
C VAL A 236 10.99 -2.46 -4.24
N GLY A 237 11.53 -1.45 -4.92
CA GLY A 237 12.17 -0.29 -4.30
C GLY A 237 11.27 0.94 -4.34
N SER A 238 11.71 2.02 -3.68
CA SER A 238 10.94 3.26 -3.54
C SER A 238 10.59 3.95 -4.87
N SER A 239 11.37 3.68 -5.92
CA SER A 239 11.26 4.27 -7.25
C SER A 239 10.87 3.24 -8.33
N SER A 240 10.48 2.01 -7.96
CA SER A 240 10.10 0.95 -8.92
C SER A 240 9.04 1.42 -9.92
N VAL A 241 7.98 2.09 -9.45
CA VAL A 241 6.90 2.58 -10.34
C VAL A 241 7.39 3.69 -11.27
N THR A 242 8.27 4.57 -10.80
CA THR A 242 8.91 5.61 -11.62
C THR A 242 9.72 4.98 -12.74
N VAL A 243 10.51 3.95 -12.40
CA VAL A 243 11.35 3.22 -13.37
C VAL A 243 10.49 2.42 -14.35
N GLU A 244 9.38 1.82 -13.92
CA GLU A 244 8.43 1.17 -14.83
C GLU A 244 7.82 2.14 -15.85
N LYS A 245 7.49 3.37 -15.41
CA LYS A 245 6.99 4.41 -16.32
C LYS A 245 8.07 4.85 -17.31
N MET A 246 9.32 5.00 -16.87
CA MET A 246 10.46 5.30 -17.74
C MET A 246 10.74 4.17 -18.73
N ALA A 247 10.69 2.92 -18.27
CA ALA A 247 10.84 1.73 -19.10
C ALA A 247 9.78 1.71 -20.21
N LYS A 248 8.52 1.96 -19.86
CA LYS A 248 7.42 2.05 -20.83
C LYS A 248 7.61 3.16 -21.85
N GLN A 249 8.13 4.32 -21.43
CA GLN A 249 8.49 5.41 -22.35
C GLN A 249 9.64 5.03 -23.29
N ALA A 250 10.56 4.18 -22.84
CA ALA A 250 11.64 3.61 -23.64
C ALA A 250 11.23 2.37 -24.46
N GLY A 251 9.94 2.03 -24.52
CA GLY A 251 9.44 0.86 -25.24
C GLY A 251 9.68 -0.48 -24.55
N CYS A 252 10.21 -0.48 -23.33
CA CYS A 252 10.28 -1.66 -22.48
C CYS A 252 8.94 -1.85 -21.76
N VAL A 253 8.15 -2.79 -22.26
CA VAL A 253 6.86 -3.19 -21.69
C VAL A 253 6.90 -4.66 -21.28
N GLY A 254 6.04 -5.02 -20.32
CA GLY A 254 5.91 -6.39 -19.81
C GLY A 254 6.85 -6.76 -18.66
N GLY A 255 7.03 -8.05 -18.40
CA GLY A 255 7.81 -8.57 -17.27
C GLY A 255 7.17 -8.39 -15.88
N LYS A 256 7.96 -8.65 -14.81
CA LYS A 256 7.54 -8.59 -13.39
C LYS A 256 7.54 -7.18 -12.78
N GLY A 257 7.88 -6.14 -13.56
CA GLY A 257 8.09 -4.78 -13.09
C GLY A 257 9.57 -4.44 -12.84
N ALA A 258 9.84 -3.22 -12.37
CA ALA A 258 11.20 -2.76 -12.11
C ALA A 258 11.66 -3.19 -10.70
N GLY A 259 12.54 -4.17 -10.65
CA GLY A 259 13.12 -4.70 -9.42
C GLY A 259 14.37 -3.94 -9.01
N LEU A 260 14.50 -3.68 -7.71
CA LEU A 260 15.67 -3.11 -7.09
C LEU A 260 16.81 -4.14 -7.06
N VAL A 261 17.96 -3.74 -7.59
CA VAL A 261 19.18 -4.55 -7.72
C VAL A 261 20.18 -4.24 -6.59
N THR A 262 20.11 -3.04 -6.02
CA THR A 262 20.96 -2.62 -4.88
C THR A 262 20.20 -2.69 -3.55
N PRO A 263 20.88 -2.65 -2.40
CA PRO A 263 20.22 -2.36 -1.14
C PRO A 263 19.44 -1.03 -1.21
N LYS A 264 18.34 -0.94 -0.45
CA LYS A 264 17.57 0.30 -0.31
C LYS A 264 18.47 1.38 0.34
N GLY A 265 18.55 2.56 -0.26
CA GLY A 265 19.46 3.61 0.20
C GLY A 265 19.39 4.90 -0.62
N ALA A 266 20.41 5.75 -0.48
CA ALA A 266 20.48 7.04 -1.19
C ALA A 266 20.62 6.88 -2.72
N VAL A 267 21.24 5.78 -3.14
CA VAL A 267 21.38 5.38 -4.54
C VAL A 267 20.75 4.00 -4.71
N GLU A 268 19.76 3.94 -5.58
CA GLU A 268 19.01 2.73 -5.90
C GLU A 268 19.19 2.41 -7.39
N VAL A 269 19.61 1.19 -7.72
CA VAL A 269 19.65 0.73 -9.11
C VAL A 269 18.50 -0.24 -9.34
N TYR A 270 17.75 -0.01 -10.41
CA TYR A 270 16.60 -0.81 -10.80
C TYR A 270 16.86 -1.51 -12.12
N ARG A 271 16.29 -2.72 -12.27
CA ARG A 271 16.26 -3.49 -13.50
C ARG A 271 14.86 -4.01 -13.75
N MET A 272 14.38 -3.85 -14.98
CA MET A 272 13.13 -4.41 -15.47
C MET A 272 13.43 -5.30 -16.68
N ALA A 273 12.93 -6.53 -16.66
CA ALA A 273 12.95 -7.41 -17.83
C ALA A 273 11.80 -7.04 -18.76
N CYS A 274 12.08 -6.89 -20.05
CA CYS A 274 11.11 -6.50 -21.07
C CYS A 274 10.64 -7.74 -21.85
N ASP A 275 9.43 -7.72 -22.43
CA ASP A 275 8.88 -8.85 -23.20
C ASP A 275 9.68 -9.16 -24.48
N ASN A 276 10.40 -8.19 -25.01
CA ASN A 276 11.30 -8.38 -26.16
C ASN A 276 12.62 -9.09 -25.79
N GLY A 277 12.76 -9.60 -24.56
CA GLY A 277 13.98 -10.21 -24.05
C GLY A 277 15.06 -9.22 -23.61
N GLY A 278 14.80 -7.92 -23.75
CA GLY A 278 15.70 -6.85 -23.29
C GLY A 278 15.62 -6.61 -21.79
N ASN A 279 16.49 -5.73 -21.30
CA ASN A 279 16.45 -5.23 -19.93
C ASN A 279 16.49 -3.70 -19.95
N PHE A 280 15.63 -3.06 -19.16
CA PHE A 280 15.73 -1.64 -18.86
C PHE A 280 16.40 -1.46 -17.50
N VAL A 281 17.42 -0.62 -17.43
CA VAL A 281 18.16 -0.34 -16.19
C VAL A 281 18.10 1.15 -15.91
N ALA A 282 17.86 1.53 -14.65
CA ALA A 282 17.83 2.92 -14.23
C ALA A 282 18.52 3.10 -12.88
N LYS A 283 19.28 4.19 -12.74
CA LYS A 283 19.86 4.64 -11.47
C LYS A 283 18.97 5.73 -10.90
N CYS A 284 18.53 5.57 -9.67
CA CYS A 284 17.79 6.57 -8.92
C CYS A 284 18.66 7.08 -7.77
N GLU A 285 19.06 8.34 -7.82
CA GLU A 285 19.81 9.00 -6.75
C GLU A 285 18.95 10.14 -6.20
N MET A 286 18.75 10.16 -4.88
CA MET A 286 17.86 11.16 -4.25
C MET A 286 16.46 11.23 -4.92
N ARG A 287 15.95 10.07 -5.37
CA ARG A 287 14.68 9.90 -6.10
C ARG A 287 14.62 10.58 -7.48
N GLN A 288 15.76 10.96 -8.04
CA GLN A 288 15.90 11.34 -9.44
C GLN A 288 16.41 10.14 -10.22
N CYS A 289 15.57 9.60 -11.10
CA CYS A 289 15.89 8.41 -11.89
C CYS A 289 16.40 8.80 -13.28
N SER A 290 17.50 8.19 -13.70
CA SER A 290 18.04 8.26 -15.07
C SER A 290 18.18 6.86 -15.63
N ALA A 291 17.81 6.69 -16.91
CA ALA A 291 18.11 5.46 -17.64
C ALA A 291 19.64 5.29 -17.76
N MET A 292 20.10 4.05 -17.73
CA MET A 292 21.50 3.65 -17.90
C MET A 292 21.70 2.83 -19.18
#